data_AF-X1IBZ9-F1
#
_entry.id   AF-X1IBZ9-F1
#
_cell.length_a   1.000
_cell.length_b   1.000
_cell.length_c   1.000
_cell.angle_alpha   90.00
_cell.angle_beta   90.00
_cell.angle_gamma   90.00
#
_symmetry.space_group_name_H-M   'P 1'
#
loop_
_entity.id
_entity.type
_entity.pdbx_description
1 polymer ?
#
loop_
_entity_poly.entity_id
_entity_poly.type
_entity_poly.pdbx_seq_one_letter_code
_entity_poly.pdbx_strand_id
1 'polypeptide(L)'
;MPLATRPNAMYEVVLSSDAELPKENQPVFIFRYLSILEWEEIARLNDKFEKAGEATEMINLAFKVIEKTLHGWRNMKTPAGKEIAFDPKRLKSMLSLPETTELMQAAVSQRPSLMDKKKFDSPSASSTAKSAKTAKE
;
A
#
# COMPACT_ATOMS: atom_id res chain seq x y z
N MET A 1 -10.68 -14.78 -3.19
CA MET A 1 -11.76 -14.14 -2.42
C MET A 1 -11.60 -12.63 -2.50
N PRO A 2 -12.67 -11.86 -2.70
CA PRO A 2 -12.59 -10.41 -2.76
C PRO A 2 -12.19 -9.78 -1.41
N LEU A 3 -11.45 -8.67 -1.44
CA LEU A 3 -11.06 -7.94 -0.22
C LEU A 3 -12.27 -7.44 0.60
N ALA A 4 -13.41 -7.20 -0.06
CA ALA A 4 -14.64 -6.81 0.59
C ALA A 4 -15.15 -7.82 1.64
N THR A 5 -14.77 -9.10 1.55
CA THR A 5 -15.13 -10.12 2.55
C THR A 5 -14.10 -10.26 3.67
N ARG A 6 -13.06 -9.42 3.68
CA ARG A 6 -11.99 -9.38 4.68
C ARG A 6 -11.78 -7.95 5.17
N PRO A 7 -12.72 -7.39 5.94
CA PRO A 7 -12.50 -6.11 6.59
C PRO A 7 -11.22 -6.23 7.43
N ASN A 8 -10.34 -5.24 7.33
CA ASN A 8 -9.02 -5.22 7.97
C ASN A 8 -7.99 -6.21 7.41
N ALA A 9 -8.12 -6.62 6.14
CA ALA A 9 -6.99 -7.25 5.45
C ALA A 9 -5.75 -6.35 5.56
N MET A 10 -4.61 -6.96 5.88
CA MET A 10 -3.34 -6.27 6.07
C MET A 10 -2.31 -6.74 5.05
N TYR A 11 -1.30 -5.93 4.82
CA TYR A 11 -0.13 -6.25 4.01
C TYR A 11 1.13 -5.72 4.69
N GLU A 12 2.25 -6.31 4.32
CA GLU A 12 3.53 -6.10 4.96
C GLU A 12 4.44 -5.30 4.03
N VAL A 13 5.16 -4.35 4.61
CA VAL A 13 6.11 -3.49 3.90
C VAL A 13 7.44 -3.56 4.64
N VAL A 14 8.50 -3.87 3.91
CA VAL A 14 9.88 -3.76 4.38
C VAL A 14 10.49 -2.60 3.60
N LEU A 15 11.22 -1.73 4.29
CA LEU A 15 11.85 -0.60 3.63
C LEU A 15 13.02 -1.07 2.78
N SER A 16 13.30 -0.33 1.72
CA SER A 16 14.37 -0.59 0.77
C SER A 16 15.74 -0.66 1.44
N SER A 17 15.98 0.16 2.47
CA SER A 17 17.17 0.15 3.31
C SER A 17 17.40 -1.17 4.06
N ASP A 18 16.32 -1.89 4.36
CA ASP A 18 16.32 -3.09 5.19
C ASP A 18 16.16 -4.38 4.36
N ALA A 19 15.96 -4.26 3.05
CA ALA A 19 15.67 -5.39 2.17
C ALA A 19 16.79 -6.44 2.13
N GLU A 20 18.03 -6.02 2.35
CA GLU A 20 19.22 -6.88 2.38
C GLU A 20 19.41 -7.62 3.72
N LEU A 21 18.65 -7.27 4.76
CA LEU A 21 18.72 -7.98 6.03
C LEU A 21 18.11 -9.39 5.90
N PRO A 22 18.56 -10.37 6.70
CA PRO A 22 17.87 -11.65 6.80
C PRO A 22 16.39 -11.46 7.15
N LYS A 23 15.50 -12.23 6.52
CA LYS A 23 14.03 -12.06 6.66
C LYS A 23 13.54 -12.03 8.11
N GLU A 24 14.15 -12.83 9.00
CA GLU A 24 13.80 -12.87 10.42
C GLU A 24 14.14 -11.57 11.17
N ASN A 25 15.08 -10.78 10.65
CA ASN A 25 15.59 -9.56 11.24
C ASN A 25 15.07 -8.29 10.55
N GLN A 26 14.39 -8.41 9.41
CA GLN A 26 13.82 -7.27 8.70
C GLN A 26 12.75 -6.58 9.56
N PRO A 27 12.85 -5.26 9.79
CA PRO A 27 11.74 -4.49 10.31
C PRO A 27 10.58 -4.51 9.31
N VAL A 28 9.40 -4.93 9.78
CA VAL A 28 8.22 -5.06 8.92
C VAL A 28 7.13 -4.12 9.41
N PHE A 29 6.69 -3.23 8.54
CA PHE A 29 5.57 -2.33 8.73
C PHE A 29 4.28 -2.99 8.26
N ILE A 30 3.24 -2.94 9.08
CA ILE A 30 1.97 -3.63 8.84
C ILE A 30 0.92 -2.60 8.48
N PHE A 31 0.53 -2.59 7.21
CA PHE A 31 -0.47 -1.68 6.67
C PHE A 31 -1.81 -2.37 6.51
N ARG A 32 -2.91 -1.61 6.55
CA ARG A 32 -4.25 -2.09 6.25
C ARG A 32 -4.69 -1.65 4.86
N TYR A 33 -5.39 -2.52 4.14
CA TYR A 33 -6.10 -2.14 2.93
C TYR A 33 -7.23 -1.15 3.24
N LEU A 34 -7.29 -0.08 2.46
CA LEU A 34 -8.31 0.94 2.61
C LEU A 34 -9.58 0.59 1.82
N SER A 35 -10.74 0.88 2.41
CA SER A 35 -12.00 0.95 1.69
C SER A 35 -12.04 2.17 0.75
N ILE A 36 -12.97 2.19 -0.21
CA ILE A 36 -13.12 3.36 -1.11
C ILE A 36 -13.40 4.65 -0.33
N LEU A 37 -14.18 4.59 0.75
CA LEU A 37 -14.48 5.76 1.59
C LEU A 37 -13.21 6.33 2.26
N GLU A 38 -12.33 5.45 2.74
CA GLU A 38 -11.06 5.86 3.33
C GLU A 38 -10.09 6.38 2.27
N TRP A 39 -10.14 5.79 1.07
CA TRP A 39 -9.39 6.28 -0.08
C TRP A 39 -9.75 7.70 -0.49
N GLU A 40 -11.03 8.07 -0.46
CA GLU A 40 -11.45 9.45 -0.72
C GLU A 40 -10.79 10.44 0.26
N GLU A 41 -10.65 10.04 1.52
CA GLU A 41 -9.97 10.86 2.51
C GLU A 41 -8.48 11.00 2.21
N ILE A 42 -7.80 9.89 1.87
CA ILE A 42 -6.39 9.91 1.48
C ILE A 42 -6.19 10.74 0.19
N ALA A 43 -7.10 10.65 -0.78
CA ALA A 43 -7.05 11.46 -2.00
C ALA A 43 -7.10 12.96 -1.68
N ARG A 44 -8.00 13.39 -0.80
CA ARG A 44 -8.06 14.79 -0.34
C ARG A 44 -6.79 15.24 0.38
N LEU A 45 -6.15 14.34 1.15
CA LEU A 45 -4.87 14.64 1.80
C LEU A 45 -3.74 14.76 0.76
N ASN A 46 -3.73 13.90 -0.26
CA ASN A 46 -2.76 13.94 -1.35
C ASN A 46 -2.90 15.23 -2.18
N ASP A 47 -4.13 15.64 -2.50
CA ASP A 47 -4.38 16.91 -3.21
C ASP A 47 -3.88 18.13 -2.42
N LYS A 48 -3.95 18.07 -1.09
CA LYS A 48 -3.36 19.11 -0.23
C LYS A 48 -1.84 19.02 -0.20
N PHE A 49 -1.29 17.81 -0.20
CA PHE A 49 0.15 17.58 -0.22
C PHE A 49 0.79 18.14 -1.49
N GLU A 50 0.18 17.92 -2.66
CA GLU A 50 0.66 18.45 -3.95
C GLU A 50 0.58 19.98 -4.04
N LYS A 51 -0.30 20.61 -3.25
CA LYS A 51 -0.48 22.08 -3.21
C LYS A 51 0.29 22.74 -2.07
N ALA A 52 0.89 21.96 -1.17
CA ALA A 52 1.59 22.50 -0.02
C ALA A 52 2.88 23.20 -0.49
N GLY A 53 3.03 24.47 -0.12
CA GLY A 53 4.23 25.26 -0.43
C GLY A 53 5.35 25.10 0.61
N GLU A 54 5.00 24.63 1.81
CA GLU A 54 5.90 24.55 2.96
C GLU A 54 6.24 23.09 3.29
N ALA A 55 7.54 22.81 3.49
CA ALA A 55 8.02 21.47 3.82
C ALA A 55 7.38 20.91 5.12
N THR A 56 7.15 21.78 6.11
CA THR A 56 6.50 21.38 7.37
C THR A 56 5.06 20.92 7.16
N GLU A 57 4.33 21.56 6.25
CA GLU A 57 2.97 21.17 5.90
C GLU A 57 2.95 19.83 5.17
N MET A 58 3.85 19.64 4.20
CA MET A 58 4.02 18.37 3.49
C MET A 58 4.29 17.22 4.48
N ILE A 59 5.22 17.40 5.41
CA ILE A 59 5.54 16.39 6.44
C ILE A 59 4.29 16.07 7.27
N ASN A 60 3.56 17.08 7.74
CA ASN A 60 2.35 16.86 8.53
C ASN A 60 1.26 16.11 7.75
N LEU A 61 1.11 16.39 6.46
CA LEU A 61 0.16 15.69 5.59
C LEU A 61 0.59 14.24 5.34
N ALA A 62 1.88 13.98 5.16
CA ALA A 62 2.43 12.64 5.04
C ALA A 62 2.13 11.78 6.28
N PHE A 63 2.39 12.32 7.48
CA PHE A 63 2.10 11.62 8.72
C PHE A 63 0.62 11.30 8.90
N LYS A 64 -0.30 12.18 8.48
CA LYS A 64 -1.74 11.88 8.51
C LYS A 64 -2.12 10.69 7.65
N VAL A 65 -1.47 10.51 6.50
CA VAL A 65 -1.70 9.36 5.61
C VAL A 65 -1.11 8.09 6.25
N ILE A 66 0.10 8.15 6.77
CA ILE A 66 0.77 7.01 7.40
C ILE A 66 -0.01 6.56 8.65
N GLU A 67 -0.41 7.47 9.53
CA GLU A 67 -1.18 7.16 10.74
C GLU A 67 -2.51 6.46 10.45
N LYS A 68 -3.15 6.75 9.31
CA LYS A 68 -4.40 6.10 8.89
C LYS A 68 -4.20 4.69 8.35
N THR A 69 -3.03 4.41 7.80
CA THR A 69 -2.77 3.20 7.00
C THR A 69 -1.91 2.20 7.75
N LEU A 70 -0.91 2.67 8.49
CA LEU A 70 0.00 1.88 9.32
C LEU A 70 -0.67 1.47 10.63
N HIS A 71 -0.87 0.17 10.83
CA HIS A 71 -1.54 -0.41 11.99
C HIS A 71 -0.59 -1.04 13.00
N GLY A 72 0.67 -1.27 12.61
CA GLY A 72 1.67 -1.85 13.49
C GLY A 72 3.00 -2.05 12.81
N TRP A 73 3.93 -2.62 13.56
CA TRP A 73 5.17 -3.18 13.01
C TRP A 73 5.59 -4.41 13.80
N ARG A 74 6.55 -5.16 13.26
CA ARG A 74 7.27 -6.23 13.96
C ARG A 74 8.76 -6.14 13.64
N ASN A 75 9.57 -6.83 14.45
CA ASN A 75 11.04 -6.85 14.34
C ASN A 75 11.70 -5.46 14.41
N MET A 76 10.99 -4.46 14.96
CA MET A 76 11.55 -3.14 15.22
C MET A 76 12.40 -3.23 16.49
N LYS A 77 13.72 -3.09 16.35
CA LYS A 77 14.68 -3.27 17.47
C LYS A 77 15.64 -2.10 17.56
N THR A 78 16.04 -1.75 18.79
CA THR A 78 17.16 -0.83 19.01
C THR A 78 18.48 -1.50 18.61
N PRO A 79 19.58 -0.73 18.45
CA PRO A 79 20.92 -1.31 18.25
C PRO A 79 21.36 -2.30 19.34
N ALA A 80 20.80 -2.18 20.55
CA ALA A 80 21.03 -3.09 21.66
C ALA A 80 20.13 -4.35 21.63
N GLY A 81 19.33 -4.54 20.57
CA GLY A 81 18.45 -5.70 20.36
C GLY A 81 17.11 -5.63 21.10
N LYS A 82 16.78 -4.52 21.77
CA LYS A 82 15.50 -4.36 22.48
C LYS A 82 14.37 -4.09 21.51
N GLU A 83 13.26 -4.82 21.63
CA GLU A 83 12.06 -4.55 20.84
C GLU A 83 11.45 -3.19 21.14
N ILE A 84 11.02 -2.52 20.07
CA ILE A 84 10.35 -1.23 20.10
C ILE A 84 8.87 -1.47 19.84
N ALA A 85 8.04 -1.24 20.85
CA ALA A 85 6.59 -1.36 20.71
C ALA A 85 6.03 -0.31 19.74
N PHE A 86 5.02 -0.69 18.96
CA PHE A 86 4.34 0.25 18.08
C PHE A 86 3.58 1.31 18.89
N ASP A 87 3.91 2.57 18.66
CA ASP A 87 3.21 3.73 19.23
C ASP A 87 2.96 4.77 18.14
N PRO A 88 1.72 4.89 17.62
CA PRO A 88 1.41 5.83 16.55
C PRO A 88 1.66 7.28 16.97
N LYS A 89 1.57 7.61 18.27
CA LYS A 89 1.78 8.99 18.76
C LYS A 89 3.24 9.42 18.71
N ARG A 90 4.17 8.45 18.68
CA ARG A 90 5.62 8.70 18.62
C ARG A 90 6.20 8.54 17.23
N LEU A 91 5.40 8.13 16.25
CA LEU A 91 5.85 7.80 14.90
C LEU A 91 6.69 8.94 14.28
N LYS A 92 6.23 10.18 14.43
CA LYS A 92 6.93 11.37 13.91
C LYS A 92 8.31 11.63 14.54
N SER A 93 8.54 11.15 15.75
CA SER A 93 9.84 11.26 16.42
C SER A 93 10.78 10.09 16.10
N MET A 94 10.27 9.04 15.47
CA MET A 94 11.00 7.80 15.23
C MET A 94 11.43 7.64 13.78
N LEU A 95 10.65 8.16 12.83
CA LEU A 95 10.94 8.05 11.41
C LEU A 95 11.79 9.21 10.92
N SER A 96 12.76 8.90 10.08
CA SER A 96 13.49 9.85 9.25
C SER A 96 12.67 10.28 8.04
N LEU A 97 13.11 11.36 7.38
CA LEU A 97 12.45 11.87 6.18
C LEU A 97 12.44 10.87 5.00
N PRO A 98 13.54 10.13 4.71
CA PRO A 98 13.53 9.09 3.68
C PRO A 98 12.52 7.97 3.97
N GLU A 99 12.51 7.46 5.20
CA GLU A 99 11.57 6.40 5.61
C GLU A 99 10.12 6.88 5.52
N THR A 100 9.86 8.14 5.91
CA THR A 100 8.54 8.77 5.79
C THR A 100 8.07 8.80 4.34
N THR A 101 8.96 9.12 3.41
CA THR A 101 8.65 9.17 1.97
C THR A 101 8.31 7.80 1.42
N GLU A 102 9.12 6.79 1.77
CA GLU A 102 8.90 5.41 1.33
C GLU A 102 7.60 4.82 1.91
N LEU A 103 7.33 5.04 3.21
CA LEU A 103 6.10 4.59 3.85
C LEU A 103 4.87 5.28 3.26
N MET A 104 4.96 6.57 2.94
CA MET A 104 3.88 7.28 2.27
C MET A 104 3.65 6.72 0.86
N GLN A 105 4.71 6.45 0.11
CA GLN A 105 4.61 5.80 -1.20
C GLN A 105 3.93 4.43 -1.07
N ALA A 106 4.34 3.60 -0.12
CA ALA A 106 3.73 2.30 0.14
C ALA A 106 2.25 2.39 0.52
N ALA A 107 1.84 3.45 1.23
CA ALA A 107 0.44 3.71 1.55
C ALA A 107 -0.39 4.05 0.31
N VAL A 108 0.14 4.88 -0.60
CA VAL A 108 -0.59 5.34 -1.81
C VAL A 108 -0.44 4.41 -3.02
N SER A 109 0.57 3.53 -3.05
CA SER A 109 0.79 2.53 -4.11
C SER A 109 -0.28 1.44 -4.15
N GLN A 110 -1.17 1.38 -3.15
CA GLN A 110 -2.41 0.58 -3.23
C GLN A 110 -3.36 1.06 -4.36
N ARG A 111 -3.11 2.21 -5.02
CA ARG A 111 -3.88 2.66 -6.19
C ARG A 111 -3.77 1.61 -7.31
N PRO A 112 -4.89 1.15 -7.90
CA PRO A 112 -4.83 0.47 -9.20
C PRO A 112 -4.09 1.39 -10.17
N SER A 113 -3.05 0.88 -10.84
CA SER A 113 -2.36 1.69 -11.84
C SER A 113 -3.39 2.12 -12.89
N LEU A 114 -3.40 3.40 -13.28
CA LEU A 114 -4.29 3.87 -14.36
C LEU A 114 -4.02 3.13 -15.69
N MET A 115 -2.87 2.44 -15.81
CA MET A 115 -2.51 1.57 -16.93
C MET A 115 -3.29 0.24 -16.96
N ASP A 116 -3.84 -0.23 -15.83
CA ASP A 116 -4.62 -1.49 -15.79
C ASP A 116 -6.05 -1.35 -16.33
N LYS A 117 -6.53 -0.12 -16.57
CA LYS A 117 -7.83 0.12 -17.23
C LYS A 117 -7.90 -0.45 -18.66
N LYS A 118 -6.77 -0.57 -19.37
CA LYS A 118 -6.76 -1.12 -20.74
C LYS A 118 -6.93 -2.64 -20.83
N LYS A 119 -6.85 -3.38 -19.71
CA LYS A 119 -7.06 -4.84 -19.70
C LYS A 119 -8.52 -5.25 -19.51
N PHE A 120 -9.41 -4.32 -19.17
CA PHE A 120 -10.84 -4.60 -18.99
C PHE A 120 -11.68 -4.46 -20.27
N ASP A 121 -11.17 -3.76 -21.30
CA ASP A 121 -11.92 -3.49 -22.55
C ASP A 121 -11.64 -4.50 -23.69
N SER A 122 -11.06 -5.67 -23.41
CA SER A 122 -10.95 -6.72 -24.43
C SER A 122 -12.10 -7.71 -24.29
N PRO A 123 -13.14 -7.67 -25.15
CA PRO A 123 -14.02 -8.82 -25.30
C PRO A 123 -13.15 -9.98 -25.80
N SER A 124 -12.92 -10.95 -24.93
CA SER A 124 -12.32 -12.22 -25.31
C SER A 124 -13.22 -12.83 -26.38
N ALA A 125 -12.77 -12.82 -27.64
CA ALA A 125 -13.40 -13.56 -28.72
C ALA A 125 -13.29 -15.06 -28.39
N SER A 126 -14.26 -15.55 -27.62
CA SER A 126 -14.39 -16.96 -27.31
C SER A 126 -14.74 -17.69 -28.59
N SER A 127 -13.93 -18.70 -28.88
CA SER A 127 -14.03 -19.61 -30.01
C SER A 127 -15.44 -20.18 -30.15
N THR A 128 -16.08 -19.96 -31.30
CA THR A 128 -17.19 -20.84 -31.70
C THR A 128 -16.58 -22.14 -32.21
N ALA A 129 -16.84 -23.18 -31.43
CA ALA A 129 -16.36 -24.53 -31.62
C ALA A 129 -16.72 -25.12 -32.99
N LYS A 130 -15.80 -25.94 -33.52
CA LYS A 130 -16.06 -26.98 -34.51
C LYS A 130 -17.27 -27.82 -34.09
N SER A 131 -18.25 -27.97 -34.97
CA SER A 131 -19.12 -29.16 -35.01
C SER A 131 -19.13 -29.74 -36.42
N ALA A 132 -19.08 -31.06 -36.47
CA ALA A 132 -18.59 -31.87 -37.57
C ALA A 132 -19.69 -32.40 -38.51
N LYS A 133 -19.27 -32.67 -39.75
CA LYS A 133 -19.62 -33.79 -40.66
C LYS A 133 -21.08 -34.09 -41.08
N THR A 134 -21.27 -33.91 -42.41
CA THR A 134 -21.79 -34.87 -43.42
C THR A 134 -23.29 -35.17 -43.56
N ALA A 135 -23.86 -34.86 -44.74
CA ALA A 135 -24.75 -35.75 -45.50
C ALA A 135 -24.91 -35.33 -46.99
N LYS A 136 -24.68 -36.32 -47.88
CA LYS A 136 -25.04 -36.56 -49.30
C LYS A 136 -25.79 -35.51 -50.16
N GLU A 137 -25.35 -35.38 -51.41
CA GLU A 137 -25.97 -36.01 -52.60
C GLU A 137 -24.89 -36.38 -53.64
#